data_AF-V9LE48-F1
#
_entry.id   AF-V9LE48-F1
#
_cell.length_a   1.000
_cell.length_b   1.000
_cell.length_c   1.000
_cell.angle_alpha   90.00
_cell.angle_beta   90.00
_cell.angle_gamma   90.00
#
_symmetry.space_group_name_H-M   'P 1'
#
loop_
_entity.id
_entity.type
_entity.pdbx_description
1 polymer ?
#
loop_
_entity_poly.entity_id
_entity_poly.type
_entity_poly.pdbx_seq_one_letter_code
_entity_poly.pdbx_strand_id
1 'polypeptide(L)'
;PSFPASPPTGTSVQQLPNPASTSATSSPPPVPTQHGLENNPTLLRDMLLANPHELSLLKERNPPLAEALLSGDLEKFTKVLREQQSERARREQERIRLLNADPFDLEAQAKIEEDIRQQNIEENMTIAMEESPESFGQVVMLYINCKVNGHPVKAFVDSGAQMTIMSQACAERCNIMRLVDRRWAGIAKGVGTQKIIGRVHLAQVQIEGDFLPCSFSILEDQPMDMLLG
;
A
#
# COMPACT_ATOMS: atom_id res chain seq x y z
N PRO A 1 23.17 -44.46 -27.91
CA PRO A 1 21.98 -45.09 -27.28
C PRO A 1 20.84 -44.06 -27.15
N SER A 2 19.87 -43.96 -28.09
CA SER A 2 18.88 -44.95 -28.55
C SER A 2 17.56 -44.90 -27.77
N PHE A 3 16.58 -44.15 -28.29
CA PHE A 3 15.15 -44.22 -27.92
C PHE A 3 14.53 -45.56 -28.35
N PRO A 4 13.41 -45.99 -27.73
CA PRO A 4 12.04 -45.66 -28.19
C PRO A 4 11.11 -45.22 -27.01
N ALA A 5 9.81 -44.86 -27.11
CA ALA A 5 8.87 -44.41 -28.16
C ALA A 5 7.46 -45.05 -28.03
N SER A 6 6.53 -44.34 -27.35
CA SER A 6 5.07 -44.29 -27.63
C SER A 6 4.18 -45.55 -27.32
N PRO A 7 2.84 -45.54 -27.57
CA PRO A 7 1.81 -45.06 -26.62
C PRO A 7 0.86 -46.22 -26.15
N PRO A 8 -0.48 -46.41 -26.44
CA PRO A 8 -1.56 -45.65 -27.14
C PRO A 8 -2.88 -45.44 -26.30
N THR A 9 -3.97 -44.96 -26.96
CA THR A 9 -5.42 -44.99 -26.56
C THR A 9 -5.91 -44.26 -25.29
N GLY A 10 -7.08 -43.62 -25.24
CA GLY A 10 -8.01 -43.14 -26.28
C GLY A 10 -9.38 -43.83 -26.37
N THR A 11 -10.46 -43.16 -25.93
CA THR A 11 -11.87 -43.47 -26.27
C THR A 11 -12.78 -42.23 -26.17
N SER A 12 -14.00 -42.31 -26.70
CA SER A 12 -14.88 -41.15 -26.95
C SER A 12 -16.34 -41.39 -26.49
N VAL A 13 -17.06 -40.29 -26.23
CA VAL A 13 -18.53 -40.12 -26.22
C VAL A 13 -19.40 -41.15 -25.45
N GLN A 14 -20.24 -40.63 -24.54
CA GLN A 14 -21.60 -41.13 -24.36
C GLN A 14 -22.60 -39.99 -24.14
N GLN A 15 -23.79 -40.15 -24.71
CA GLN A 15 -24.91 -39.20 -24.78
C GLN A 15 -26.21 -40.01 -24.72
N LEU A 16 -27.35 -39.36 -24.44
CA LEU A 16 -28.75 -39.85 -24.37
C LEU A 16 -29.29 -40.10 -22.94
N PRO A 17 -30.63 -40.11 -22.73
CA PRO A 17 -31.73 -39.73 -23.64
C PRO A 17 -32.61 -38.58 -23.12
N ASN A 18 -33.43 -38.02 -24.00
CA ASN A 18 -34.45 -37.02 -23.69
C ASN A 18 -35.86 -37.65 -23.73
N PRO A 19 -36.74 -37.47 -22.72
CA PRO A 19 -38.15 -37.82 -22.81
C PRO A 19 -39.01 -36.60 -23.19
N ALA A 20 -39.79 -36.72 -24.26
CA ALA A 20 -40.70 -35.64 -24.71
C ALA A 20 -42.15 -35.87 -24.26
N SER A 21 -42.85 -34.80 -23.87
CA SER A 21 -44.33 -34.80 -23.76
C SER A 21 -44.96 -33.41 -23.89
N THR A 22 -45.75 -33.26 -24.97
CA THR A 22 -47.05 -32.55 -25.04
C THR A 22 -47.22 -31.14 -24.42
N SER A 23 -47.16 -30.14 -25.28
CA SER A 23 -48.21 -29.12 -25.53
C SER A 23 -48.95 -28.43 -24.35
N ALA A 24 -48.81 -27.10 -24.29
CA ALA A 24 -49.94 -26.16 -24.14
C ALA A 24 -49.59 -24.77 -24.69
N THR A 25 -50.57 -24.03 -25.21
CA THR A 25 -50.39 -22.67 -25.73
C THR A 25 -50.59 -21.61 -24.66
N SER A 26 -49.60 -20.74 -24.45
CA SER A 26 -49.83 -19.36 -24.01
C SER A 26 -48.61 -18.49 -24.32
N SER A 27 -48.74 -17.58 -25.30
CA SER A 27 -47.74 -16.54 -25.54
C SER A 27 -47.90 -15.44 -24.48
N PRO A 28 -46.84 -15.05 -23.74
CA PRO A 28 -46.87 -13.82 -22.95
C PRO A 28 -47.07 -12.60 -23.87
N PRO A 29 -47.64 -11.50 -23.37
CA PRO A 29 -47.65 -10.23 -24.12
C PRO A 29 -46.20 -9.77 -24.39
N PRO A 30 -45.94 -9.05 -25.49
CA PRO A 30 -44.60 -8.60 -25.83
C PRO A 30 -44.08 -7.62 -24.77
N VAL A 31 -42.99 -7.99 -24.10
CA VAL A 31 -42.25 -7.09 -23.20
C VAL A 31 -41.64 -5.97 -24.03
N PRO A 32 -41.85 -4.68 -23.68
CA PRO A 32 -41.18 -3.58 -24.37
C PRO A 32 -39.66 -3.70 -24.27
N THR A 33 -38.96 -3.55 -25.38
CA THR A 33 -37.49 -3.42 -25.36
C THR A 33 -37.09 -2.16 -24.60
N GLN A 34 -35.97 -2.19 -23.87
CA GLN A 34 -35.57 -1.09 -22.97
C GLN A 34 -35.52 0.27 -23.68
N HIS A 35 -34.96 0.31 -24.90
CA HIS A 35 -34.94 1.51 -25.75
C HIS A 35 -36.32 2.07 -26.12
N GLY A 36 -37.40 1.27 -26.07
CA GLY A 36 -38.76 1.77 -26.28
C GLY A 36 -39.27 2.66 -25.15
N LEU A 37 -38.84 2.39 -23.91
CA LEU A 37 -39.21 3.15 -22.71
C LEU A 37 -38.39 4.44 -22.59
N GLU A 38 -37.09 4.38 -22.92
CA GLU A 38 -36.16 5.51 -22.90
C GLU A 38 -36.53 6.65 -23.87
N ASN A 39 -37.32 6.35 -24.91
CA ASN A 39 -37.78 7.31 -25.91
C ASN A 39 -39.09 8.04 -25.53
N ASN A 40 -39.77 7.65 -24.45
CA ASN A 40 -41.03 8.29 -24.03
C ASN A 40 -40.93 8.91 -22.62
N PRO A 41 -40.61 10.22 -22.50
CA PRO A 41 -40.30 10.84 -21.22
C PRO A 41 -41.51 10.98 -20.28
N THR A 42 -42.75 10.96 -20.77
CA THR A 42 -43.95 10.95 -19.90
C THR A 42 -44.08 9.61 -19.19
N LEU A 43 -44.05 8.51 -19.95
CA LEU A 43 -44.15 7.14 -19.42
C LEU A 43 -43.00 6.84 -18.45
N LEU A 44 -41.77 7.26 -18.78
CA LEU A 44 -40.62 7.11 -17.88
C LEU A 44 -40.79 7.91 -16.57
N ARG A 45 -41.29 9.15 -16.65
CA ARG A 45 -41.62 9.96 -15.46
C ARG A 45 -42.66 9.27 -14.58
N ASP A 46 -43.75 8.80 -15.18
CA ASP A 46 -44.87 8.23 -14.44
C ASP A 46 -44.47 6.90 -13.77
N MET A 47 -43.63 6.10 -14.42
CA MET A 47 -43.01 4.90 -13.86
C MET A 47 -42.11 5.23 -12.65
N LEU A 48 -41.21 6.20 -12.77
CA LEU A 48 -40.30 6.64 -11.71
C LEU A 48 -41.04 7.28 -10.51
N LEU A 49 -42.21 7.88 -10.73
CA LEU A 49 -43.08 8.39 -9.67
C LEU A 49 -43.94 7.28 -9.03
N ALA A 50 -44.29 6.24 -9.78
CA ALA A 50 -45.05 5.09 -9.28
C ALA A 50 -44.21 4.12 -8.43
N ASN A 51 -42.88 4.10 -8.58
CA ASN A 51 -41.99 3.26 -7.77
C ASN A 51 -41.10 4.09 -6.81
N PRO A 52 -41.45 4.18 -5.49
CA PRO A 52 -40.65 4.90 -4.50
C PRO A 52 -39.20 4.40 -4.34
N HIS A 53 -38.92 3.13 -4.66
CA HIS A 53 -37.57 2.57 -4.55
C HIS A 53 -36.66 3.08 -5.68
N GLU A 54 -37.16 3.09 -6.93
CA GLU A 54 -36.46 3.69 -8.07
C GLU A 54 -36.26 5.20 -7.86
N LEU A 55 -37.26 5.91 -7.34
CA LEU A 55 -37.12 7.34 -7.01
C LEU A 55 -36.04 7.61 -5.96
N SER A 56 -35.85 6.70 -4.99
CA SER A 56 -34.78 6.80 -4.00
C SER A 56 -33.40 6.59 -4.65
N LEU A 57 -33.26 5.55 -5.46
CA LEU A 57 -32.02 5.24 -6.19
C LEU A 57 -31.65 6.33 -7.20
N LEU A 58 -32.64 6.97 -7.82
CA LEU A 58 -32.45 8.09 -8.74
C LEU A 58 -31.91 9.33 -8.01
N LYS A 59 -32.43 9.67 -6.83
CA LYS A 59 -31.93 10.77 -6.00
C LYS A 59 -30.45 10.58 -5.63
N GLU A 60 -30.08 9.37 -5.24
CA GLU A 60 -28.71 9.03 -4.85
C GLU A 60 -27.74 9.07 -6.05
N ARG A 61 -28.11 8.44 -7.16
CA ARG A 61 -27.21 8.24 -8.31
C ARG A 61 -27.27 9.34 -9.36
N ASN A 62 -28.28 10.21 -9.32
CA ASN A 62 -28.53 11.24 -10.32
C ASN A 62 -29.39 12.42 -9.78
N PRO A 63 -28.89 13.21 -8.82
CA PRO A 63 -29.64 14.33 -8.24
C PRO A 63 -30.27 15.30 -9.26
N PRO A 64 -29.58 15.74 -10.34
CA PRO A 64 -30.16 16.70 -11.28
C PRO A 64 -31.41 16.17 -12.02
N LEU A 65 -31.45 14.88 -12.36
CA LEU A 65 -32.62 14.28 -13.00
C LEU A 65 -33.74 14.03 -11.98
N ALA A 66 -33.41 13.68 -10.74
CA ALA A 66 -34.38 13.56 -9.64
C ALA A 66 -35.02 14.91 -9.29
N GLU A 67 -34.26 16.00 -9.25
CA GLU A 67 -34.77 17.35 -9.04
C GLU A 67 -35.67 17.81 -10.20
N ALA A 68 -35.30 17.52 -11.44
CA ALA A 68 -36.13 17.81 -12.60
C ALA A 68 -37.46 17.04 -12.53
N LEU A 69 -37.43 15.74 -12.20
CA LEU A 69 -38.61 14.89 -12.02
C LEU A 69 -39.53 15.42 -10.90
N LEU A 70 -38.96 15.75 -9.73
CA LEU A 70 -39.70 16.22 -8.55
C LEU A 70 -40.23 17.65 -8.70
N SER A 71 -39.65 18.47 -9.58
CA SER A 71 -40.15 19.81 -9.86
C SER A 71 -41.50 19.85 -10.58
N GLY A 72 -42.00 18.69 -11.05
CA GLY A 72 -43.28 18.56 -11.73
C GLY A 72 -43.29 19.06 -13.19
N ASP A 73 -42.24 19.77 -13.61
CA ASP A 73 -42.03 20.28 -14.97
C ASP A 73 -41.58 19.15 -15.93
N LEU A 74 -42.41 18.87 -16.92
CA LEU A 74 -42.16 17.84 -17.94
C LEU A 74 -41.11 18.27 -18.98
N GLU A 75 -41.04 19.56 -19.32
CA GLU A 75 -40.06 20.07 -20.28
C GLU A 75 -38.66 20.05 -19.68
N LYS A 76 -38.52 20.52 -18.44
CA LYS A 76 -37.26 20.44 -17.68
C LYS A 76 -36.78 19.00 -17.48
N PHE A 77 -37.67 18.08 -17.11
CA PHE A 77 -37.34 16.65 -17.02
C PHE A 77 -36.88 16.09 -18.37
N THR A 78 -37.63 16.35 -19.44
CA THR A 78 -37.30 15.88 -20.80
C THR A 78 -35.97 16.44 -21.29
N LYS A 79 -35.65 17.70 -20.97
CA LYS A 79 -34.38 18.34 -21.31
C LYS A 79 -33.20 17.64 -20.62
N VAL A 80 -33.23 17.54 -19.28
CA VAL A 80 -32.13 16.92 -18.50
C VAL A 80 -31.94 15.45 -18.88
N LEU A 81 -33.02 14.71 -19.13
CA LEU A 81 -32.96 13.33 -19.61
C LEU A 81 -32.20 13.22 -20.94
N ARG A 82 -32.54 14.06 -21.93
CA ARG A 82 -31.89 14.06 -23.26
C ARG A 82 -30.43 14.51 -23.20
N GLU A 83 -30.11 15.52 -22.39
CA GLU A 83 -28.74 15.97 -22.18
C GLU A 83 -27.89 14.82 -21.62
N GLN A 84 -28.36 14.12 -20.60
CA GLN A 84 -27.66 12.97 -20.02
C GLN A 84 -27.60 11.74 -20.96
N GLN A 85 -28.64 11.47 -21.74
CA GLN A 85 -28.62 10.43 -22.78
C GLN A 85 -27.54 10.71 -23.83
N SER A 86 -27.45 11.95 -24.31
CA SER A 86 -26.44 12.35 -25.31
C SER A 86 -25.01 12.38 -24.76
N GLU A 87 -24.81 12.78 -23.50
CA GLU A 87 -23.51 12.63 -22.82
C GLU A 87 -23.08 11.15 -22.72
N ARG A 88 -23.98 10.27 -22.29
CA ARG A 88 -23.70 8.83 -22.19
C ARG A 88 -23.38 8.23 -23.56
N ALA A 89 -24.19 8.54 -24.58
CA ALA A 89 -23.96 8.10 -25.94
C ALA A 89 -22.60 8.60 -26.48
N ARG A 90 -22.21 9.84 -26.19
CA ARG A 90 -20.90 10.39 -26.60
C ARG A 90 -19.75 9.64 -25.92
N ARG A 91 -19.80 9.45 -24.59
CA ARG A 91 -18.76 8.73 -23.84
C ARG A 91 -18.64 7.27 -24.26
N GLU A 92 -19.76 6.61 -24.58
CA GLU A 92 -19.74 5.24 -25.07
C GLU A 92 -19.23 5.15 -26.52
N GLN A 93 -19.59 6.09 -27.41
CA GLN A 93 -18.99 6.19 -28.75
C GLN A 93 -17.49 6.48 -28.71
N GLU A 94 -17.03 7.31 -27.77
CA GLU A 94 -15.62 7.61 -27.53
C GLU A 94 -14.87 6.38 -27.00
N ARG A 95 -15.45 5.65 -26.05
CA ARG A 95 -14.96 4.34 -25.57
C ARG A 95 -14.90 3.29 -26.68
N ILE A 96 -15.96 3.15 -27.48
CA ILE A 96 -16.03 2.22 -28.61
C ILE A 96 -15.04 2.62 -29.71
N ARG A 97 -14.77 3.91 -29.92
CA ARG A 97 -13.73 4.39 -30.85
C ARG A 97 -12.32 4.06 -30.38
N LEU A 98 -12.07 4.10 -29.07
CA LEU A 98 -10.79 3.67 -28.47
C LEU A 98 -10.63 2.14 -28.47
N LEU A 99 -11.71 1.38 -28.28
CA LEU A 99 -11.70 -0.09 -28.34
C LEU A 99 -11.64 -0.64 -29.77
N ASN A 100 -12.08 0.12 -30.77
CA ASN A 100 -11.92 -0.16 -32.19
C ASN A 100 -10.78 0.65 -32.84
N ALA A 101 -9.90 1.27 -32.03
CA ALA A 101 -8.62 1.75 -32.53
C ALA A 101 -7.77 0.54 -32.96
N ASP A 102 -6.82 0.77 -33.86
CA ASP A 102 -5.97 -0.30 -34.37
C ASP A 102 -5.14 -0.90 -33.21
N PRO A 103 -5.04 -2.23 -33.03
CA PRO A 103 -4.09 -2.82 -32.07
C PRO A 103 -2.61 -2.48 -32.35
N PHE A 104 -2.30 -1.84 -33.48
CA PHE A 104 -0.99 -1.25 -33.80
C PHE A 104 -0.97 0.29 -33.73
N ASP A 105 -1.99 0.93 -33.13
CA ASP A 105 -1.99 2.37 -32.88
C ASP A 105 -0.92 2.76 -31.83
N LEU A 106 0.10 3.49 -32.30
CA LEU A 106 1.24 3.92 -31.49
C LEU A 106 0.83 4.83 -30.33
N GLU A 107 -0.27 5.59 -30.43
CA GLU A 107 -0.74 6.44 -29.33
C GLU A 107 -1.39 5.60 -28.22
N ALA A 108 -2.16 4.56 -28.61
CA ALA A 108 -2.71 3.60 -27.66
C ALA A 108 -1.61 2.75 -27.00
N GLN A 109 -0.61 2.30 -27.77
CA GLN A 109 0.50 1.51 -27.26
C GLN A 109 1.42 2.30 -26.32
N ALA A 110 1.75 3.55 -26.64
CA ALA A 110 2.53 4.43 -25.76
C ALA A 110 1.77 4.76 -24.46
N LYS A 111 0.43 4.86 -24.51
CA LYS A 111 -0.38 5.04 -23.30
C LYS A 111 -0.37 3.81 -22.40
N ILE A 112 -0.47 2.60 -22.98
CA ILE A 112 -0.36 1.34 -22.23
C ILE A 112 1.04 1.20 -21.61
N GLU A 113 2.10 1.62 -22.31
CA GLU A 113 3.47 1.64 -21.77
C GLU A 113 3.58 2.60 -20.57
N GLU A 114 3.04 3.81 -20.65
CA GLU A 114 3.04 4.77 -19.53
C GLU A 114 2.19 4.29 -18.34
N ASP A 115 0.99 3.74 -18.57
CA ASP A 115 0.14 3.19 -17.51
C ASP A 115 0.86 2.04 -16.76
N ILE A 116 1.54 1.13 -17.50
CA ILE A 116 2.38 0.07 -16.93
C ILE A 116 3.61 0.65 -16.20
N ARG A 117 4.22 1.72 -16.73
CA ARG A 117 5.38 2.38 -16.11
C ARG A 117 5.00 3.00 -14.76
N GLN A 118 3.84 3.64 -14.66
CA GLN A 118 3.33 4.19 -13.41
C GLN A 118 2.99 3.08 -12.39
N GLN A 119 2.34 2.00 -12.82
CA GLN A 119 2.07 0.84 -11.96
C GLN A 119 3.37 0.24 -11.38
N ASN A 120 4.40 0.01 -12.20
CA ASN A 120 5.69 -0.48 -11.73
C ASN A 120 6.37 0.46 -10.72
N ILE A 121 6.20 1.78 -10.85
CA ILE A 121 6.73 2.78 -9.91
C ILE A 121 5.94 2.75 -8.58
N GLU A 122 4.61 2.63 -8.66
CA GLU A 122 3.72 2.63 -7.49
C GLU A 122 3.82 1.31 -6.69
N GLU A 123 3.96 0.16 -7.36
CA GLU A 123 4.30 -1.12 -6.74
C GLU A 123 5.68 -1.06 -6.08
N ASN A 124 6.70 -0.54 -6.77
CA ASN A 124 8.06 -0.40 -6.21
C ASN A 124 8.08 0.50 -4.97
N MET A 125 7.34 1.63 -5.01
CA MET A 125 7.18 2.53 -3.87
C MET A 125 6.46 1.84 -2.71
N THR A 126 5.41 1.05 -2.98
CA THR A 126 4.67 0.29 -1.96
C THR A 126 5.57 -0.72 -1.27
N ILE A 127 6.29 -1.55 -2.03
CA ILE A 127 7.27 -2.52 -1.50
C ILE A 127 8.34 -1.80 -0.67
N ALA A 128 8.84 -0.65 -1.15
CA ALA A 128 9.84 0.11 -0.43
C ALA A 128 9.29 0.73 0.88
N MET A 129 8.01 1.10 0.95
CA MET A 129 7.36 1.56 2.18
C MET A 129 7.14 0.42 3.19
N GLU A 130 6.86 -0.79 2.74
CA GLU A 130 6.66 -1.97 3.60
C GLU A 130 8.00 -2.53 4.12
N GLU A 131 8.99 -2.74 3.24
CA GLU A 131 10.28 -3.37 3.56
C GLU A 131 11.35 -2.36 4.04
N SER A 132 11.23 -1.08 3.68
CA SER A 132 12.21 -0.03 4.02
C SER A 132 11.56 1.32 4.39
N PRO A 133 10.66 1.38 5.40
CA PRO A 133 10.02 2.62 5.84
C PRO A 133 11.02 3.71 6.27
N GLU A 134 12.22 3.33 6.70
CA GLU A 134 13.33 4.23 7.00
C GLU A 134 13.77 5.09 5.80
N SER A 135 13.53 4.63 4.56
CA SER A 135 13.81 5.38 3.33
C SER A 135 12.85 6.56 3.11
N PHE A 136 11.70 6.58 3.80
CA PHE A 136 10.63 7.57 3.62
C PHE A 136 10.44 8.51 4.83
N GLY A 137 11.11 8.25 5.95
CA GLY A 137 10.95 8.99 7.20
C GLY A 137 12.26 9.25 7.94
N GLN A 138 12.36 10.38 8.63
CA GLN A 138 13.55 10.69 9.43
C GLN A 138 13.58 9.84 10.71
N VAL A 139 14.36 8.75 10.68
CA VAL A 139 14.60 7.89 11.85
C VAL A 139 15.26 8.69 12.98
N VAL A 140 14.65 8.66 14.17
CA VAL A 140 15.20 9.31 15.37
C VAL A 140 16.03 8.30 16.16
N MET A 141 17.34 8.57 16.26
CA MET A 141 18.28 7.77 17.04
C MET A 141 17.86 7.72 18.52
N LEU A 142 17.84 6.53 19.11
CA LEU A 142 17.40 6.33 20.50
C LEU A 142 18.47 6.78 21.50
N TYR A 143 18.08 7.62 22.45
CA TYR A 143 18.94 8.06 23.55
C TYR A 143 18.23 7.95 24.89
N ILE A 144 18.95 7.51 25.91
CA ILE A 144 18.51 7.54 27.31
C ILE A 144 19.43 8.46 28.14
N ASN A 145 18.86 9.08 29.18
CA ASN A 145 19.65 9.73 30.21
C ASN A 145 20.05 8.69 31.25
N CYS A 146 21.33 8.62 31.60
CA CYS A 146 21.85 7.82 32.69
C CYS A 146 22.86 8.63 33.51
N LYS A 147 23.38 8.06 34.60
CA LYS A 147 24.53 8.62 35.32
C LYS A 147 25.60 7.57 35.54
N VAL A 148 26.85 7.97 35.42
CA VAL A 148 28.01 7.11 35.70
C VAL A 148 28.83 7.79 36.79
N ASN A 149 29.04 7.09 37.92
CA ASN A 149 29.68 7.67 39.12
C ASN A 149 29.01 9.00 39.57
N GLY A 150 27.69 9.13 39.38
CA GLY A 150 26.90 10.32 39.69
C GLY A 150 26.87 11.41 38.60
N HIS A 151 27.77 11.37 37.61
CA HIS A 151 27.82 12.35 36.52
C HIS A 151 26.80 12.01 35.41
N PRO A 152 26.03 12.98 34.88
CA PRO A 152 25.05 12.72 33.83
C PRO A 152 25.71 12.37 32.49
N VAL A 153 25.12 11.39 31.80
CA VAL A 153 25.55 10.88 30.50
C VAL A 153 24.31 10.68 29.62
N LYS A 154 24.43 10.97 28.32
CA LYS A 154 23.45 10.53 27.32
C LYS A 154 24.01 9.31 26.60
N ALA A 155 23.40 8.15 26.81
CA ALA A 155 23.76 6.93 26.11
C ALA A 155 22.92 6.80 24.84
N PHE A 156 23.58 6.64 23.70
CA PHE A 156 22.96 6.17 22.46
C PHE A 156 22.63 4.67 22.63
N VAL A 157 21.45 4.23 22.22
CA VAL A 157 21.01 2.82 22.38
C VAL A 157 21.04 2.14 21.02
N ASP A 158 21.87 1.09 20.89
CA ASP A 158 22.15 0.40 19.63
C ASP A 158 22.27 -1.12 19.86
N SER A 159 21.17 -1.83 19.62
CA SER A 159 21.12 -3.30 19.70
C SER A 159 21.87 -4.02 18.57
N GLY A 160 22.43 -3.30 17.59
CA GLY A 160 23.34 -3.84 16.57
C GLY A 160 24.80 -3.90 17.04
N ALA A 161 25.16 -3.19 18.11
CA ALA A 161 26.52 -3.14 18.61
C ALA A 161 26.86 -4.33 19.52
N GLN A 162 27.92 -5.08 19.19
CA GLN A 162 28.40 -6.22 19.99
C GLN A 162 28.94 -5.82 21.39
N MET A 163 29.17 -4.54 21.64
CA MET A 163 29.66 -4.03 22.91
C MET A 163 29.10 -2.65 23.22
N THR A 164 28.73 -2.42 24.47
CA THR A 164 28.69 -1.10 25.10
C THR A 164 30.08 -0.44 25.08
N ILE A 165 30.13 0.84 24.69
CA ILE A 165 31.36 1.64 24.51
C ILE A 165 31.21 3.00 25.21
N MET A 166 32.30 3.54 25.75
CA MET A 166 32.36 4.90 26.30
C MET A 166 33.55 5.67 25.73
N SER A 167 33.40 6.97 25.49
CA SER A 167 34.51 7.82 25.05
C SER A 167 35.48 8.09 26.20
N GLN A 168 36.76 8.32 25.90
CA GLN A 168 37.75 8.70 26.90
C GLN A 168 37.34 9.99 27.63
N ALA A 169 36.84 10.99 26.90
CA ALA A 169 36.35 12.24 27.48
C ALA A 169 35.18 12.03 28.46
N CYS A 170 34.27 11.08 28.18
CA CYS A 170 33.21 10.69 29.11
C CYS A 170 33.77 9.97 30.35
N ALA A 171 34.71 9.03 30.18
CA ALA A 171 35.35 8.31 31.29
C ALA A 171 36.21 9.22 32.19
N GLU A 172 36.82 10.26 31.63
CA GLU A 172 37.50 11.34 32.36
C GLU A 172 36.50 12.23 33.11
N ARG A 173 35.47 12.72 32.42
CA ARG A 173 34.41 13.58 33.00
C ARG A 173 33.60 12.90 34.10
N CYS A 174 33.37 11.59 33.99
CA CYS A 174 32.73 10.78 35.02
C CYS A 174 33.70 10.37 36.14
N ASN A 175 34.98 10.74 36.06
CA ASN A 175 36.04 10.35 36.99
C ASN A 175 36.07 8.84 37.24
N ILE A 176 36.22 8.06 36.17
CA ILE A 176 36.35 6.58 36.23
C ILE A 176 37.60 6.04 35.50
N MET A 177 38.48 6.90 34.99
CA MET A 177 39.74 6.47 34.34
C MET A 177 40.63 5.54 35.20
N ARG A 178 40.49 5.60 36.54
CA ARG A 178 41.13 4.65 37.48
C ARG A 178 40.66 3.19 37.35
N LEU A 179 39.54 2.94 36.66
CA LEU A 179 38.95 1.61 36.43
C LEU A 179 39.30 1.03 35.05
N VAL A 180 40.03 1.77 34.21
CA VAL A 180 40.30 1.40 32.81
C VAL A 180 41.51 0.49 32.73
N ASP A 181 41.26 -0.80 32.51
CA ASP A 181 42.31 -1.80 32.32
C ASP A 181 42.96 -1.66 30.94
N ARG A 182 44.12 -0.99 30.91
CA ARG A 182 44.92 -0.78 29.70
C ARG A 182 45.53 -2.05 29.11
N ARG A 183 45.44 -3.22 29.77
CA ARG A 183 45.80 -4.51 29.16
C ARG A 183 44.83 -4.92 28.03
N TRP A 184 43.65 -4.30 28.01
CA TRP A 184 42.64 -4.42 26.95
C TRP A 184 42.71 -3.29 25.93
N ALA A 185 43.80 -2.51 25.92
CA ALA A 185 44.07 -1.55 24.85
C ALA A 185 44.34 -2.26 23.52
N GLY A 186 43.99 -1.62 22.41
CA GLY A 186 44.09 -2.22 21.09
C GLY A 186 43.50 -1.36 19.98
N ILE A 187 43.17 -1.99 18.85
CA ILE A 187 42.59 -1.32 17.69
C ILE A 187 41.34 -2.08 17.26
N ALA A 188 40.18 -1.46 17.42
CA ALA A 188 38.93 -1.93 16.83
C ALA A 188 38.95 -1.68 15.31
N LYS A 189 38.59 -2.70 14.53
CA LYS A 189 38.36 -2.62 13.09
C LYS A 189 36.91 -2.99 12.81
N GLY A 190 36.17 -2.06 12.21
CA GLY A 190 34.76 -2.21 11.87
C GLY A 190 34.40 -1.19 10.80
N VAL A 191 33.38 -0.36 11.04
CA VAL A 191 33.05 0.82 10.22
C VAL A 191 34.06 1.95 10.50
N GLY A 192 35.34 1.68 10.21
CA GLY A 192 36.48 2.52 10.58
C GLY A 192 37.52 1.79 11.44
N THR A 193 38.59 2.52 11.80
CA THR A 193 39.66 2.06 12.69
C THR A 193 39.65 2.96 13.92
N GLN A 194 39.33 2.40 15.10
CA GLN A 194 39.24 3.16 16.35
C GLN A 194 40.17 2.57 17.41
N LYS A 195 40.83 3.42 18.19
CA LYS A 195 41.81 3.02 19.20
C LYS A 195 41.12 2.76 20.54
N ILE A 196 41.24 1.53 21.02
CA ILE A 196 40.78 1.14 22.36
C ILE A 196 41.87 1.53 23.37
N ILE A 197 41.52 2.38 24.33
CA ILE A 197 42.37 2.83 25.45
C ILE A 197 42.46 1.77 26.55
N GLY A 198 41.42 0.95 26.69
CA GLY A 198 41.31 -0.14 27.65
C GLY A 198 39.85 -0.55 27.86
N ARG A 199 39.58 -1.34 28.90
CA ARG A 199 38.22 -1.79 29.26
C ARG A 199 37.93 -1.51 30.72
N VAL A 200 36.73 -1.02 31.02
CA VAL A 200 36.16 -1.03 32.37
C VAL A 200 35.39 -2.34 32.52
N HIS A 201 35.86 -3.21 33.41
CA HIS A 201 35.26 -4.53 33.62
C HIS A 201 33.92 -4.47 34.35
N LEU A 202 33.79 -3.52 35.28
CA LEU A 202 32.57 -3.30 36.05
C LEU A 202 32.49 -1.84 36.50
N ALA A 203 31.40 -1.16 36.17
CA ALA A 203 30.97 0.09 36.80
C ALA A 203 29.44 0.12 36.87
N GLN A 204 28.90 0.89 37.81
CA GLN A 204 27.46 1.06 37.96
C GLN A 204 26.97 2.20 37.05
N VAL A 205 26.05 1.87 36.15
CA VAL A 205 25.30 2.82 35.32
C VAL A 205 23.95 3.02 35.99
N GLN A 206 23.68 4.23 36.49
CA GLN A 206 22.40 4.56 37.08
C GLN A 206 21.39 4.95 35.99
N ILE A 207 20.24 4.29 35.96
CA ILE A 207 19.07 4.67 35.14
C ILE A 207 17.92 4.92 36.10
N GLU A 208 17.39 6.14 36.13
CA GLU A 208 16.46 6.62 37.15
C GLU A 208 16.92 6.31 38.59
N GLY A 209 16.29 5.34 39.26
CA GLY A 209 16.65 4.88 40.61
C GLY A 209 17.58 3.66 40.65
N ASP A 210 17.67 2.90 39.56
CA ASP A 210 18.34 1.60 39.52
C ASP A 210 19.81 1.73 39.13
N PHE A 211 20.65 0.86 39.70
CA PHE A 211 22.10 0.81 39.43
C PHE A 211 22.43 -0.52 38.72
N LEU A 212 22.77 -0.42 37.43
CA LEU A 212 23.03 -1.56 36.57
C LEU A 212 24.54 -1.83 36.46
N PRO A 213 25.01 -3.05 36.74
CA PRO A 213 26.42 -3.42 36.60
C PRO A 213 26.78 -3.63 35.13
N CYS A 214 27.53 -2.69 34.54
CA CYS A 214 27.94 -2.74 33.14
C CYS A 214 29.45 -2.87 32.97
N SER A 215 29.88 -3.56 31.91
CA SER A 215 31.25 -3.48 31.37
C SER A 215 31.23 -2.60 30.12
N PHE A 216 32.31 -1.87 29.84
CA PHE A 216 32.42 -1.10 28.59
C PHE A 216 33.87 -0.91 28.13
N SER A 217 34.05 -0.89 26.81
CA SER A 217 35.34 -0.59 26.17
C SER A 217 35.51 0.93 26.06
N ILE A 218 36.72 1.45 26.27
CA ILE A 218 37.02 2.88 26.16
C ILE A 218 37.67 3.18 24.82
N LEU A 219 37.09 4.07 24.02
CA LEU A 219 37.69 4.59 22.78
C LEU A 219 38.29 5.98 22.99
N GLU A 220 39.37 6.29 22.26
CA GLU A 220 40.01 7.61 22.30
C GLU A 220 39.06 8.69 21.74
N ASP A 221 38.72 8.58 20.46
CA ASP A 221 37.77 9.44 19.75
C ASP A 221 36.42 8.72 19.55
N GLN A 222 35.32 9.31 19.99
CA GLN A 222 33.96 8.86 19.70
C GLN A 222 33.00 10.08 19.79
N PRO A 223 32.04 10.26 18.86
CA PRO A 223 31.19 11.46 18.82
C PRO A 223 30.11 11.52 19.91
N MET A 224 29.69 10.37 20.46
CA MET A 224 28.81 10.29 21.63
C MET A 224 29.58 9.91 22.90
N ASP A 225 29.10 10.36 24.06
CA ASP A 225 29.65 10.01 25.38
C ASP A 225 29.70 8.50 25.61
N MET A 226 28.60 7.82 25.29
CA MET A 226 28.39 6.40 25.55
C MET A 226 27.46 5.81 24.48
N LEU A 227 27.76 4.60 24.07
CA LEU A 227 26.91 3.72 23.27
C LEU A 227 26.57 2.51 24.14
N LEU A 228 25.29 2.17 24.24
CA LEU A 228 24.75 1.04 25.00
C LEU A 228 24.25 -0.03 24.02
N GLY A 229 24.90 -1.19 24.07
CA GLY A 229 24.62 -2.43 23.33
C GLY A 229 25.07 -3.63 24.14
#